data_AF-A0A8D8NZE2-F1
#
_entry.id   AF-A0A8D8NZE2-F1
#
_cell.length_a   1.000
_cell.length_b   1.000
_cell.length_c   1.000
_cell.angle_alpha   90.00
_cell.angle_beta   90.00
_cell.angle_gamma   90.00
#
_symmetry.space_group_name_H-M   'P 1'
#
loop_
_entity.id
_entity.type
_entity.pdbx_description
1 polymer ?
#
loop_
_entity_poly.entity_id
_entity_poly.type
_entity_poly.pdbx_seq_one_letter_code
_entity_poly.pdbx_strand_id
1 'polypeptide(L)'
;MEALAVTLEPYKDRIGMSAAIITVVQFFSGVFVINDIRKRGSTEGFSAGPFLGGSVFCLLNIQFGQMLRDDAMIQVNFIGLALNIVYVCAFYLFTVGAAKTKVWGQIGVA
;
A
#
# COMPACT_ATOMS: atom_id res chain seq x y z
N MET A 1 -27.02 6.96 7.50
CA MET A 1 -25.73 7.59 7.16
C MET A 1 -25.74 9.09 7.40
N GLU A 2 -26.82 9.81 7.06
CA GLU A 2 -26.89 11.27 7.27
C GLU A 2 -26.75 11.72 8.74
N ALA A 3 -27.41 11.05 9.69
CA ALA A 3 -27.30 11.40 11.11
C ALA A 3 -25.85 11.31 11.65
N LEU A 4 -25.05 10.38 11.12
CA LEU A 4 -23.62 10.27 11.45
C LEU A 4 -22.83 11.37 10.75
N ALA A 5 -23.08 11.64 9.47
CA ALA A 5 -22.40 12.71 8.75
C ALA A 5 -22.56 14.07 9.47
N VAL A 6 -23.79 14.43 9.86
CA VAL A 6 -24.09 15.67 10.60
C VAL A 6 -23.37 15.71 11.95
N THR A 7 -23.25 14.57 12.64
CA THR A 7 -22.60 14.51 13.96
C THR A 7 -21.07 14.58 13.86
N LEU A 8 -20.48 14.02 12.80
CA LEU A 8 -19.03 13.99 12.59
C LEU A 8 -18.49 15.18 11.78
N GLU A 9 -19.35 15.93 11.11
CA GLU A 9 -19.00 17.15 10.35
C GLU A 9 -18.11 18.13 11.12
N PRO A 10 -18.39 18.49 12.40
CA PRO A 10 -17.52 19.39 13.16
C PRO A 10 -16.14 18.79 13.51
N TYR A 11 -15.96 17.47 13.37
CA TYR A 11 -14.70 16.77 13.68
C TYR A 11 -13.96 16.28 12.43
N LYS A 12 -14.47 16.58 11.23
CA LYS A 12 -13.98 16.07 9.95
C LYS A 12 -12.47 16.20 9.78
N ASP A 13 -11.90 17.36 10.11
CA ASP A 13 -10.45 17.61 9.95
C ASP A 13 -9.60 16.78 10.92
N ARG A 14 -10.03 16.64 12.18
CA ARG A 14 -9.31 15.85 13.18
C ARG A 14 -9.35 14.37 12.84
N ILE A 15 -10.50 13.89 12.38
CA ILE A 15 -10.70 12.50 11.98
C ILE A 15 -9.87 12.22 10.72
N GLY A 16 -9.94 13.08 9.71
CA GLY A 16 -9.14 12.98 8.49
C GLY A 16 -7.65 12.94 8.79
N MET A 17 -7.15 13.83 9.66
CA MET A 17 -5.73 13.83 10.05
C MET A 17 -5.34 12.56 10.81
N SER A 18 -6.17 12.10 11.76
CA SER A 18 -5.89 10.86 12.50
C SER A 18 -5.89 9.63 11.58
N ALA A 19 -6.85 9.53 10.66
CA ALA A 19 -6.93 8.49 9.66
C ALA A 19 -5.72 8.50 8.72
N ALA A 20 -5.29 9.69 8.26
CA ALA A 20 -4.09 9.85 7.46
C ALA A 20 -2.84 9.34 8.20
N ILE A 21 -2.63 9.75 9.45
CA ILE A 21 -1.49 9.31 10.26
C ILE A 21 -1.50 7.79 10.44
N ILE A 22 -2.63 7.21 10.84
CA ILE A 22 -2.77 5.77 11.04
C ILE A 22 -2.50 5.03 9.74
N THR A 23 -3.00 5.53 8.61
CA THR A 23 -2.79 4.91 7.29
C THR A 23 -1.32 4.93 6.89
N VAL A 24 -0.62 6.04 7.11
CA VAL A 24 0.83 6.12 6.85
C VAL A 24 1.59 5.13 7.73
N VAL A 25 1.28 5.04 9.02
CA VAL A 25 1.88 4.05 9.93
C VAL A 25 1.58 2.63 9.46
N GLN A 26 0.36 2.35 9.04
CA GLN A 26 -0.04 1.05 8.50
C GLN A 26 0.79 0.66 7.27
N PHE A 27 1.15 1.60 6.40
CA PHE A 27 2.01 1.31 5.24
C PHE A 27 3.44 0.88 5.63
N PHE A 28 3.94 1.25 6.81
CA PHE A 28 5.22 0.75 7.32
C PHE A 28 5.18 -0.73 7.72
N SER A 29 3.99 -1.33 7.88
CA SER A 29 3.89 -2.78 8.17
C SER A 29 4.63 -3.66 7.15
N GLY A 30 4.70 -3.23 5.89
CA GLY A 30 5.45 -3.92 4.83
C GLY A 30 6.95 -4.02 5.09
N VAL A 31 7.54 -3.08 5.85
CA VAL A 31 8.96 -3.14 6.23
C VAL A 31 9.25 -4.38 7.08
N PHE A 32 8.33 -4.77 7.97
CA PHE A 32 8.52 -5.97 8.79
C PHE A 32 8.56 -7.23 7.92
N VAL A 33 7.68 -7.32 6.92
CA VAL A 33 7.65 -8.44 5.97
C VAL A 33 8.94 -8.51 5.16
N ILE A 34 9.41 -7.39 4.60
CA ILE A 34 10.68 -7.34 3.85
C ILE A 34 11.87 -7.68 4.76
N ASN A 35 11.87 -7.24 6.02
CA ASN A 35 12.94 -7.59 6.96
C ASN A 35 12.95 -9.08 7.30
N ASP A 36 11.79 -9.72 7.41
CA ASP A 36 11.71 -11.17 7.61
C ASP A 36 12.18 -11.96 6.39
N ILE A 37 11.82 -11.51 5.18
CA ILE A 37 12.36 -12.04 3.93
C ILE A 37 13.88 -11.90 3.90
N ARG A 38 14.41 -10.73 4.26
CA ARG A 38 15.86 -10.48 4.32
C ARG A 38 16.56 -11.40 5.32
N LYS A 39 15.98 -11.62 6.50
CA LYS A 39 16.53 -12.54 7.53
C LYS A 39 16.51 -14.00 7.07
N ARG A 40 15.47 -14.41 6.33
CA ARG A 40 15.38 -15.77 5.76
C ARG A 40 16.26 -15.96 4.53
N GLY A 41 16.58 -14.89 3.79
CA GLY A 41 17.35 -14.96 2.55
C GLY A 41 16.61 -15.60 1.37
N SER A 42 15.30 -15.84 1.52
CA SER A 42 14.43 -16.42 0.50
C SER A 42 13.01 -15.83 0.63
N THR A 43 12.32 -15.67 -0.49
CA THR A 43 10.91 -15.27 -0.55
C THR A 43 9.94 -16.46 -0.45
N GLU A 44 10.45 -17.66 -0.21
CA GLU A 44 9.64 -18.87 -0.06
C GLU A 44 8.66 -18.77 1.12
N GLY A 45 7.38 -18.99 0.85
CA GLY A 45 6.27 -18.84 1.81
C GLY A 45 5.67 -17.42 1.87
N PHE A 46 6.25 -16.44 1.17
CA PHE A 46 5.66 -15.11 1.02
C PHE A 46 5.11 -14.91 -0.40
N SER A 47 4.05 -14.12 -0.52
CA SER A 47 3.45 -13.75 -1.81
C SER A 47 3.71 -12.28 -2.09
N ALA A 48 3.98 -11.92 -3.35
CA ALA A 48 4.03 -10.53 -3.80
C ALA A 48 2.62 -9.90 -3.89
N GLY A 49 1.56 -10.72 -3.85
CA GLY A 49 0.16 -10.32 -4.01
C GLY A 49 -0.28 -9.17 -3.11
N PRO A 50 0.02 -9.16 -1.79
CA PRO A 50 -0.33 -8.06 -0.90
C PRO A 50 0.30 -6.71 -1.29
N PHE A 51 1.56 -6.70 -1.75
CA PHE A 51 2.24 -5.47 -2.16
C PHE A 51 1.72 -4.95 -3.51
N LEU A 52 1.44 -5.86 -4.45
CA LEU A 52 0.84 -5.51 -5.75
C LEU A 52 -0.60 -5.03 -5.59
N GLY A 53 -1.41 -5.76 -4.81
CA GLY A 53 -2.76 -5.38 -4.46
C GLY A 53 -2.80 -4.05 -3.73
N GLY A 54 -1.89 -3.81 -2.79
CA GLY A 54 -1.70 -2.52 -2.12
C GLY A 54 -1.37 -1.39 -3.09
N SER A 55 -0.51 -1.64 -4.08
CA SER A 55 -0.18 -0.66 -5.13
C SER A 55 -1.40 -0.30 -5.98
N VAL A 56 -2.13 -1.30 -6.48
CA VAL A 56 -3.35 -1.09 -7.27
C VAL A 56 -4.41 -0.36 -6.44
N PHE A 57 -4.59 -0.74 -5.18
CA PHE A 57 -5.53 -0.08 -4.29
C PHE A 57 -5.16 1.38 -4.05
N CYS A 58 -3.88 1.71 -3.82
CA CYS A 58 -3.44 3.09 -3.69
C CYS A 58 -3.68 3.88 -4.99
N LEU A 59 -3.43 3.30 -6.17
CA LEU A 59 -3.72 3.94 -7.45
C LEU A 59 -5.21 4.28 -7.62
N LEU A 60 -6.10 3.33 -7.29
CA LEU A 60 -7.55 3.56 -7.34
C LEU A 60 -7.97 4.67 -6.37
N ASN A 61 -7.40 4.70 -5.17
CA ASN A 61 -7.71 5.74 -4.18
C ASN A 61 -7.16 7.12 -4.56
N ILE A 62 -6.03 7.20 -5.26
CA ILE A 62 -5.54 8.46 -5.84
C ILE A 62 -6.55 8.98 -6.86
N GLN A 63 -7.00 8.12 -7.78
CA GLN A 63 -8.00 8.51 -8.79
C GLN A 63 -9.32 8.94 -8.13
N PHE A 64 -9.75 8.22 -7.08
CA PHE A 64 -10.94 8.57 -6.32
C PHE A 64 -10.78 9.90 -5.56
N GLY A 65 -9.63 10.13 -4.94
CA GLY A 65 -9.29 11.41 -4.28
C GLY A 65 -9.31 12.58 -5.25
N GLN A 66 -8.86 12.38 -6.50
CA GLN A 66 -8.97 13.38 -7.56
C GLN A 66 -10.43 13.70 -7.92
N MET A 67 -11.30 12.69 -7.99
CA MET A 67 -12.74 12.89 -8.23
C MET A 67 -13.41 13.67 -7.10
N LEU A 68 -12.99 13.43 -5.86
CA LEU A 68 -13.50 14.13 -4.67
C LEU A 68 -12.83 15.47 -4.39
N ARG A 69 -11.75 15.81 -5.11
CA ARG A 69 -10.88 16.98 -4.85
C ARG A 69 -10.36 17.00 -3.40
N ASP A 70 -10.02 15.81 -2.88
CA ASP A 70 -9.45 15.61 -1.56
C ASP A 70 -7.93 15.44 -1.67
N ASP A 71 -7.21 16.54 -1.48
CA ASP A 71 -5.74 16.56 -1.58
C ASP A 71 -5.07 15.68 -0.50
N ALA A 72 -5.68 15.56 0.68
CA ALA A 72 -5.13 14.73 1.76
C ALA A 72 -5.18 13.25 1.39
N MET A 73 -6.30 12.80 0.82
CA MET A 73 -6.45 11.42 0.33
C MET A 73 -5.45 11.09 -0.78
N ILE A 74 -5.23 12.03 -1.71
CA ILE A 74 -4.23 11.88 -2.79
C ILE A 74 -2.83 11.75 -2.20
N GLN A 75 -2.44 12.65 -1.30
CA GLN A 75 -1.09 12.65 -0.71
C GLN A 75 -0.78 11.36 0.07
N VAL A 76 -1.72 10.92 0.92
CA VAL A 76 -1.53 9.69 1.73
C VAL A 76 -1.38 8.46 0.84
N ASN A 77 -2.25 8.32 -0.18
CA ASN A 77 -2.17 7.17 -1.08
C ASN A 77 -0.99 7.26 -2.05
N PHE A 78 -0.49 8.45 -2.39
CA PHE A 78 0.73 8.61 -3.17
C PHE A 78 1.95 8.09 -2.40
N ILE A 79 2.07 8.43 -1.11
CA ILE A 79 3.11 7.89 -0.23
C ILE A 79 2.98 6.36 -0.11
N GLY A 80 1.75 5.87 0.08
CA GLY A 80 1.44 4.44 0.12
C GLY A 80 1.84 3.70 -1.14
N LEU A 81 1.57 4.28 -2.30
CA LEU A 81 1.96 3.73 -3.60
C LEU A 81 3.49 3.64 -3.73
N ALA A 82 4.21 4.72 -3.40
CA ALA A 82 5.67 4.74 -3.45
C ALA A 82 6.28 3.65 -2.54
N LEU A 83 5.76 3.50 -1.32
CA LEU A 83 6.20 2.44 -0.39
C LEU A 83 5.91 1.04 -0.93
N ASN A 84 4.71 0.79 -1.45
CA ASN A 84 4.36 -0.52 -2.01
C ASN A 84 5.23 -0.87 -3.23
N ILE A 85 5.56 0.09 -4.10
CA ILE A 85 6.50 -0.12 -5.21
C ILE A 85 7.88 -0.51 -4.68
N VAL A 86 8.40 0.19 -3.66
CA VAL A 86 9.67 -0.17 -3.02
C VAL A 86 9.63 -1.58 -2.45
N TYR A 87 8.52 -1.99 -1.83
CA TYR A 87 8.35 -3.36 -1.31
C TYR A 87 8.32 -4.40 -2.44
N VAL A 88 7.64 -4.14 -3.55
CA VAL A 88 7.66 -5.02 -4.73
C VAL A 88 9.08 -5.15 -5.28
N CYS A 89 9.82 -4.04 -5.41
CA CYS A 89 11.20 -4.06 -5.86
C CYS A 89 12.12 -4.83 -4.90
N ALA A 90 12.00 -4.60 -3.59
CA ALA A 90 12.77 -5.33 -2.59
C ALA A 90 12.44 -6.83 -2.61
N PHE A 91 11.16 -7.19 -2.68
CA PHE A 91 10.70 -8.57 -2.81
C PHE A 91 11.31 -9.25 -4.04
N TYR A 92 11.35 -8.54 -5.17
CA TYR A 92 11.95 -9.05 -6.41
C TYR A 92 13.45 -9.28 -6.29
N LEU A 93 14.18 -8.39 -5.62
CA LEU A 93 15.63 -8.52 -5.41
C LEU A 93 15.99 -9.73 -4.53
N PHE A 94 15.19 -10.00 -3.49
CA PHE A 94 15.39 -11.16 -2.61
C PHE A 94 14.85 -12.47 -3.20
N THR A 95 14.08 -12.42 -4.30
CA THR A 95 13.62 -13.62 -4.99
C THR A 95 14.74 -14.17 -5.87
N VAL A 96 15.27 -15.34 -5.56
CA VAL A 96 16.37 -15.99 -6.29
C VAL A 96 15.84 -17.08 -7.25
N GLY A 97 16.43 -17.20 -8.45
CA GLY A 97 16.20 -18.33 -9.36
C GLY A 97 14.86 -18.35 -10.11
N ALA A 98 14.35 -19.56 -10.43
CA ALA A 98 13.14 -19.80 -11.24
C ALA A 98 11.84 -19.25 -10.63
N ALA A 99 11.84 -18.88 -9.34
CA ALA A 99 10.74 -18.19 -8.69
C ALA A 99 10.51 -16.77 -9.24
N LYS A 100 11.54 -16.14 -9.84
CA LYS A 100 11.40 -14.84 -10.51
C LYS A 100 10.32 -14.90 -11.60
N THR A 101 10.29 -15.94 -12.43
CA THR A 101 9.32 -16.08 -13.53
C THR A 101 7.88 -16.14 -13.02
N LYS A 102 7.64 -16.73 -11.84
CA LYS A 102 6.32 -16.75 -11.19
C LYS A 102 5.91 -15.35 -10.69
N VAL A 103 6.87 -14.58 -10.19
CA VAL A 103 6.67 -13.17 -9.81
C VAL A 103 6.40 -12.31 -11.07
N TRP A 104 7.09 -12.55 -12.18
CA TRP A 104 6.79 -11.88 -13.47
C TRP A 104 5.35 -12.14 -13.94
N GLY A 105 4.85 -13.37 -13.79
CA GLY A 105 3.45 -13.69 -14.06
C GLY A 105 2.47 -12.99 -13.11
N GLN A 106 2.81 -12.81 -11.84
CA GLN A 106 1.98 -12.08 -10.88
C GLN A 106 1.98 -10.56 -11.10
N ILE A 107 3.08 -10.00 -11.62
CA ILE A 107 3.19 -8.59 -12.01
C ILE A 107 2.50 -8.34 -13.37
N GLY A 108 2.13 -9.40 -14.11
CA GLY A 108 1.43 -9.32 -15.39
C GLY A 108 2.36 -9.06 -16.59
N VAL A 109 3.65 -9.39 -16.47
CA VAL A 109 4.67 -9.16 -17.50
C VAL A 109 5.19 -10.49 -18.09
N ALA A 110 4.44 -11.58 -17.94
CA ALA A 110 4.72 -12.88 -18.54
C ALA A 110 3.55 -13.38 -19.38
#